data_AF-A0A318CBM1-F1
#
_entry.id   AF-A0A318CBM1-F1
#
_cell.length_a   1.000
_cell.length_b   1.000
_cell.length_c   1.000
_cell.angle_alpha   90.00
_cell.angle_beta   90.00
_cell.angle_gamma   90.00
#
_symmetry.space_group_name_H-M   'P 1'
#
loop_
_entity.id
_entity.type
_entity.pdbx_description
1 polymer ?
#
loop_
_entity_poly.entity_id
_entity_poly.type
_entity_poly.pdbx_seq_one_letter_code
_entity_poly.pdbx_strand_id
1 'polypeptide(L)'
;MKKIFAIIAVLALLGSFAFSQDTNTDTQTITVTMNEIALLAVTGAAASIGSTTADAPAVTITVTQPPLAGDAPKVTVVHDATYLRYTSLRFAGQTRKVTATLDGLPAGFSISLKADTATISSAKGNVGVGSTVEFVGATLTGDLVESIGAGLARTGTEAEAGHPLTYTAKINESALAELGGGLADGGFLNSLDTVITVTFTLTDI
;
A
#
# COMPACT_ATOMS: atom_id res chain seq x y z
N MET A 1 92.41 46.62 -42.72
CA MET A 1 91.98 46.04 -44.01
C MET A 1 91.08 44.84 -43.74
N LYS A 2 89.81 44.91 -44.19
CA LYS A 2 88.88 43.84 -44.67
C LYS A 2 89.06 42.43 -44.06
N LYS A 3 88.04 41.78 -43.44
CA LYS A 3 86.76 41.26 -43.99
C LYS A 3 85.77 41.04 -42.80
N ILE A 4 84.70 41.82 -42.61
CA ILE A 4 83.27 41.69 -43.00
C ILE A 4 82.63 40.28 -43.06
N PHE A 5 81.40 40.22 -42.50
CA PHE A 5 80.25 39.30 -42.64
C PHE A 5 80.17 38.17 -41.59
N ALA A 6 79.34 38.30 -40.55
CA ALA A 6 77.87 38.13 -40.50
C ALA A 6 77.47 36.66 -40.44
N ILE A 7 76.86 36.25 -39.31
CA ILE A 7 75.71 35.32 -39.25
C ILE A 7 74.94 35.70 -37.99
N ILE A 8 73.85 36.42 -38.23
CA ILE A 8 72.69 36.58 -37.37
C ILE A 8 71.86 35.29 -37.52
N ALA A 9 71.35 34.78 -36.39
CA ALA A 9 70.17 33.92 -36.29
C ALA A 9 70.13 32.59 -37.06
N VAL A 10 70.59 31.48 -36.46
CA VAL A 10 70.04 30.12 -36.65
C VAL A 10 70.45 29.33 -35.37
N LEU A 11 69.61 29.07 -34.37
CA LEU A 11 68.64 27.98 -34.31
C LEU A 11 67.71 28.22 -33.09
N ALA A 12 66.88 29.26 -33.15
CA ALA A 12 65.63 29.31 -32.37
C ALA A 12 64.58 28.41 -33.05
N LEU A 13 64.91 27.14 -33.26
CA LEU A 13 64.07 26.20 -34.02
C LEU A 13 63.99 24.81 -33.38
N LEU A 14 64.01 24.73 -32.05
CA LEU A 14 63.23 23.70 -31.36
C LEU A 14 61.80 24.21 -31.34
N GLY A 15 61.18 24.15 -32.52
CA GLY A 15 59.75 24.38 -32.66
C GLY A 15 59.06 23.51 -31.63
N SER A 16 58.41 24.14 -30.68
CA SER A 16 57.35 23.51 -29.94
C SER A 16 56.33 23.11 -30.99
N PHE A 17 56.41 21.87 -31.49
CA PHE A 17 55.34 21.26 -32.25
C PHE A 17 54.20 21.07 -31.25
N ALA A 18 53.50 22.17 -30.98
CA ALA A 18 52.19 22.13 -30.37
C ALA A 18 51.29 21.48 -31.42
N PHE A 19 51.26 20.15 -31.41
CA PHE A 19 50.19 19.42 -32.06
C PHE A 19 48.92 19.85 -31.33
N SER A 20 48.17 20.76 -31.93
CA SER A 20 46.78 20.95 -31.55
C SER A 20 46.13 19.58 -31.81
N GLN A 21 45.73 18.90 -30.73
CA GLN A 21 44.82 17.78 -30.86
C GLN A 21 43.47 18.38 -31.23
N ASP A 22 43.01 18.09 -32.45
CA ASP A 22 41.66 18.45 -32.87
C ASP A 22 40.68 17.69 -31.97
N THR A 23 40.01 18.41 -31.09
CA THR A 23 39.02 17.84 -30.17
C THR A 23 37.66 18.28 -30.68
N ASN A 24 36.96 17.35 -31.32
CA ASN A 24 35.62 17.58 -31.83
C ASN A 24 34.60 17.00 -30.83
N THR A 25 33.73 17.85 -30.30
CA THR A 25 32.64 17.44 -29.40
C THR A 25 31.30 17.77 -30.04
N ASP A 26 30.34 16.86 -29.84
CA ASP A 26 28.94 17.04 -30.21
C ASP A 26 28.06 16.64 -29.01
N THR A 27 26.83 17.14 -28.95
CA THR A 27 25.94 16.92 -27.81
C THR A 27 24.57 16.44 -28.24
N GLN A 28 24.03 15.47 -27.52
CA GLN A 28 22.64 15.01 -27.65
C GLN A 28 21.89 15.26 -26.35
N THR A 29 20.63 15.71 -26.45
CA THR A 29 19.72 15.82 -25.31
C THR A 29 18.77 14.63 -25.28
N ILE A 30 18.71 13.93 -24.15
CA ILE A 30 17.71 12.89 -23.86
C ILE A 30 16.73 13.45 -22.83
N THR A 31 15.43 13.40 -23.13
CA THR A 31 14.37 13.82 -22.20
C THR A 31 13.66 12.59 -21.63
N VAL A 32 13.51 12.55 -20.31
CA VAL A 32 12.79 11.49 -19.58
C VAL A 32 11.67 12.13 -18.77
N THR A 33 10.45 11.64 -18.95
CA THR A 33 9.25 12.08 -18.20
C THR A 33 8.71 10.92 -17.38
N MET A 34 8.34 11.18 -16.13
CA MET A 34 7.77 10.19 -15.23
C MET A 34 6.70 10.84 -14.35
N ASN A 35 5.54 10.18 -14.23
CA ASN A 35 4.45 10.62 -13.36
C ASN A 35 4.45 9.80 -12.08
N GLU A 36 3.84 10.35 -11.03
CA GLU A 36 3.58 9.60 -9.81
C GLU A 36 2.54 8.51 -10.04
N ILE A 37 2.66 7.44 -9.25
CA ILE A 37 1.80 6.26 -9.35
C ILE A 37 1.20 6.03 -7.98
N ALA A 38 -0.13 5.87 -7.91
CA ALA A 38 -0.86 5.46 -6.73
C ALA A 38 -1.90 4.41 -7.14
N LEU A 39 -1.48 3.15 -7.14
CA LEU A 39 -2.33 2.01 -7.48
C LEU A 39 -2.50 1.14 -6.24
N LEU A 40 -3.74 0.74 -5.95
CA LEU A 40 -4.13 -0.04 -4.79
C LEU A 40 -5.12 -1.12 -5.22
N ALA A 41 -4.98 -2.31 -4.68
CA ALA A 41 -5.92 -3.40 -4.89
C ALA A 41 -6.00 -4.28 -3.64
N VAL A 42 -7.17 -4.87 -3.41
CA VAL A 42 -7.36 -6.00 -2.49
C VAL A 42 -7.55 -7.24 -3.35
N THR A 43 -6.83 -8.30 -3.03
CA THR A 43 -6.73 -9.49 -3.89
C THR A 43 -6.78 -10.78 -3.08
N GLY A 44 -7.45 -11.81 -3.58
CA GLY A 44 -7.34 -13.16 -3.03
C GLY A 44 -6.08 -13.90 -3.47
N ALA A 45 -5.84 -15.08 -2.88
CA ALA A 45 -4.71 -15.95 -3.24
C ALA A 45 -4.72 -16.39 -4.72
N ALA A 46 -5.88 -16.46 -5.37
CA ALA A 46 -6.00 -16.82 -6.79
C ALA A 46 -5.88 -15.62 -7.76
N ALA A 47 -5.59 -14.41 -7.25
CA ALA A 47 -5.67 -13.22 -8.07
C ALA A 47 -4.69 -13.25 -9.24
N SER A 48 -5.25 -13.03 -10.44
CA SER A 48 -4.50 -13.04 -11.70
C SER A 48 -3.73 -11.73 -11.86
N ILE A 49 -2.63 -11.78 -12.61
CA ILE A 49 -1.81 -10.61 -12.98
C ILE A 49 -2.74 -9.52 -13.55
N GLY A 50 -2.85 -8.37 -12.87
CA GLY A 50 -3.53 -7.18 -13.38
C GLY A 50 -4.94 -6.88 -12.83
N SER A 51 -5.45 -7.61 -11.83
CA SER A 51 -6.78 -7.30 -11.27
C SER A 51 -6.76 -6.10 -10.32
N THR A 52 -7.66 -5.14 -10.58
CA THR A 52 -7.79 -3.88 -9.84
C THR A 52 -8.60 -4.00 -8.55
N THR A 53 -9.34 -5.09 -8.32
CA THR A 53 -10.16 -5.34 -7.09
C THR A 53 -11.01 -6.61 -7.17
N ALA A 54 -11.18 -7.21 -8.36
CA ALA A 54 -12.25 -8.19 -8.62
C ALA A 54 -12.01 -9.59 -8.01
N ASP A 55 -10.84 -9.84 -7.41
CA ASP A 55 -10.46 -11.17 -6.95
C ASP A 55 -10.44 -11.29 -5.42
N ALA A 56 -10.87 -10.27 -4.68
CA ALA A 56 -10.94 -10.34 -3.23
C ALA A 56 -12.15 -11.17 -2.77
N PRO A 57 -11.93 -12.30 -2.06
CA PRO A 57 -13.01 -13.09 -1.53
C PRO A 57 -13.75 -12.33 -0.43
N ALA A 58 -15.06 -12.58 -0.30
CA ALA A 58 -15.86 -11.96 0.75
C ALA A 58 -15.49 -12.50 2.14
N VAL A 59 -15.66 -11.67 3.16
CA VAL A 59 -15.52 -12.05 4.57
C VAL A 59 -16.91 -12.31 5.12
N THR A 60 -17.12 -13.49 5.72
CA THR A 60 -18.38 -13.83 6.38
C THR A 60 -18.18 -13.86 7.89
N ILE A 61 -18.98 -13.07 8.60
CA ILE A 61 -19.05 -13.09 10.06
C ILE A 61 -20.40 -13.69 10.45
N THR A 62 -20.40 -14.76 11.24
CA THR A 62 -21.62 -15.39 11.74
C THR A 62 -21.64 -15.43 13.26
N VAL A 63 -22.83 -15.27 13.82
CA VAL A 63 -23.09 -15.42 15.24
C VAL A 63 -24.06 -16.56 15.40
N THR A 64 -23.65 -17.61 16.13
CA THR A 64 -24.46 -18.81 16.32
C THR A 64 -24.86 -18.96 17.77
N GLN A 65 -26.08 -19.45 17.99
CA GLN A 65 -26.55 -19.82 19.32
C GLN A 65 -25.61 -20.86 19.95
N PRO A 66 -25.37 -20.77 21.27
CA PRO A 66 -24.61 -21.78 21.98
C PRO A 66 -25.41 -23.07 22.17
N PRO A 67 -24.75 -24.20 22.45
CA PRO A 67 -25.41 -25.50 22.63
C PRO A 67 -26.13 -25.63 23.99
N LEU A 68 -25.75 -24.85 25.00
CA LEU A 68 -26.33 -24.90 26.35
C LEU A 68 -26.84 -23.53 26.78
N ALA A 69 -27.88 -23.52 27.60
CA ALA A 69 -28.38 -22.30 28.23
C ALA A 69 -27.35 -21.76 29.22
N GLY A 70 -27.10 -20.45 29.17
CA GLY A 70 -26.10 -19.76 30.02
C GLY A 70 -24.73 -19.58 29.38
N ASP A 71 -24.45 -20.26 28.26
CA ASP A 71 -23.25 -20.04 27.46
C ASP A 71 -23.36 -18.76 26.62
N ALA A 72 -22.23 -18.16 26.26
CA ALA A 72 -22.17 -17.00 25.37
C ALA A 72 -22.34 -17.40 23.90
N PRO A 73 -22.94 -16.53 23.05
CA PRO A 73 -22.98 -16.75 21.60
C PRO A 73 -21.57 -16.89 21.01
N LYS A 74 -21.44 -17.77 20.01
CA LYS A 74 -20.16 -17.97 19.32
C LYS A 74 -20.09 -17.07 18.07
N VAL A 75 -19.06 -16.23 18.01
CA VAL A 75 -18.71 -15.47 16.80
C VAL A 75 -17.72 -16.28 15.97
N THR A 76 -18.01 -16.46 14.69
CA THR A 76 -17.12 -17.12 13.74
C THR A 76 -16.84 -16.15 12.59
N VAL A 77 -15.56 -16.00 12.24
CA VAL A 77 -15.14 -15.24 11.06
C VAL A 77 -14.54 -16.22 10.07
N VAL A 78 -15.09 -16.27 8.87
CA VAL A 78 -14.58 -17.07 7.76
C VAL A 78 -14.17 -16.11 6.66
N HIS A 79 -12.91 -16.20 6.26
CA HIS A 79 -12.39 -15.50 5.09
C HIS A 79 -11.30 -16.33 4.43
N ASP A 80 -11.22 -16.24 3.11
CA ASP A 80 -10.09 -16.78 2.37
C ASP A 80 -8.87 -15.85 2.49
N ALA A 81 -7.69 -16.36 2.15
CA ALA A 81 -6.46 -15.57 2.14
C ALA A 81 -6.61 -14.36 1.21
N THR A 82 -6.43 -13.17 1.80
CA THR A 82 -6.60 -11.88 1.13
C THR A 82 -5.39 -11.00 1.39
N TYR A 83 -4.99 -10.22 0.40
CA TYR A 83 -3.78 -9.40 0.44
C TYR A 83 -4.08 -7.98 -0.03
N LEU A 84 -3.48 -7.00 0.66
CA LEU A 84 -3.46 -5.61 0.25
C LEU A 84 -2.22 -5.35 -0.60
N ARG A 85 -2.44 -5.04 -1.88
CA ARG A 85 -1.39 -4.76 -2.86
C ARG A 85 -1.40 -3.32 -3.28
N TYR A 86 -0.22 -2.77 -3.56
CA TYR A 86 -0.12 -1.45 -4.14
C TYR A 86 1.20 -1.23 -4.88
N THR A 87 1.18 -0.22 -5.75
CA THR A 87 2.37 0.41 -6.31
C THR A 87 2.27 1.91 -6.03
N SER A 88 3.27 2.42 -5.32
CA SER A 88 3.44 3.83 -5.02
C SER A 88 4.74 4.31 -5.66
N LEU A 89 4.65 5.28 -6.57
CA LEU A 89 5.78 6.09 -6.98
C LEU A 89 5.53 7.50 -6.48
N ARG A 90 6.39 7.97 -5.56
CA ARG A 90 6.30 9.32 -4.97
C ARG A 90 7.63 10.04 -5.05
N PHE A 91 7.65 11.29 -5.47
CA PHE A 91 8.87 12.09 -5.55
C PHE A 91 9.15 12.90 -4.27
N ALA A 92 10.31 13.56 -4.24
CA ALA A 92 10.70 14.56 -3.25
C ALA A 92 10.74 14.09 -1.77
N GLY A 93 10.91 12.79 -1.53
CA GLY A 93 10.95 12.26 -0.16
C GLY A 93 9.58 12.12 0.50
N GLN A 94 8.49 12.42 -0.22
CA GLN A 94 7.13 12.27 0.29
C GLN A 94 6.74 10.80 0.42
N THR A 95 5.92 10.50 1.41
CA THR A 95 5.46 9.14 1.72
C THR A 95 3.95 9.02 1.54
N ARG A 96 3.46 7.78 1.63
CA ARG A 96 2.02 7.47 1.59
C ARG A 96 1.62 6.56 2.75
N LYS A 97 0.31 6.45 2.95
CA LYS A 97 -0.32 5.45 3.83
C LYS A 97 -1.53 4.82 3.16
N VAL A 98 -1.95 3.66 3.66
CA VAL A 98 -3.27 3.08 3.35
C VAL A 98 -4.16 3.17 4.57
N THR A 99 -5.33 3.78 4.40
CA THR A 99 -6.40 3.80 5.40
C THR A 99 -7.47 2.77 5.06
N ALA A 100 -8.06 2.14 6.08
CA ALA A 100 -9.24 1.30 5.93
C ALA A 100 -10.44 1.98 6.60
N THR A 101 -11.58 2.00 5.91
CA THR A 101 -12.82 2.61 6.42
C THR A 101 -14.00 1.67 6.22
N LEU A 102 -14.78 1.43 7.28
CA LEU A 102 -16.07 0.75 7.19
C LEU A 102 -17.18 1.77 6.91
N ASP A 103 -18.14 1.42 6.06
CA ASP A 103 -19.34 2.23 5.82
C ASP A 103 -20.33 2.22 6.99
N GLY A 104 -20.24 1.21 7.86
CA GLY A 104 -21.02 1.09 9.07
C GLY A 104 -20.67 -0.15 9.87
N LEU A 105 -21.29 -0.29 11.04
CA LEU A 105 -21.15 -1.44 11.90
C LEU A 105 -22.45 -1.64 12.70
N PRO A 106 -23.00 -2.87 12.78
CA PRO A 106 -24.15 -3.12 13.63
C PRO A 106 -23.86 -2.81 15.10
N ALA A 107 -24.88 -2.36 15.84
CA ALA A 107 -24.73 -2.06 17.26
C ALA A 107 -24.25 -3.31 18.03
N GLY A 108 -23.28 -3.11 18.92
CA GLY A 108 -22.68 -4.18 19.70
C GLY A 108 -21.68 -5.05 18.94
N PHE A 109 -21.33 -4.77 17.69
CA PHE A 109 -20.23 -5.45 17.00
C PHE A 109 -18.95 -4.63 17.07
N SER A 110 -17.81 -5.34 17.10
CA SER A 110 -16.50 -4.77 16.77
C SER A 110 -15.82 -5.67 15.73
N ILE A 111 -15.13 -5.04 14.79
CA ILE A 111 -14.32 -5.71 13.77
C ILE A 111 -12.89 -5.20 13.90
N SER A 112 -11.92 -6.10 13.92
CA SER A 112 -10.51 -5.74 13.84
C SER A 112 -9.93 -6.26 12.54
N LEU A 113 -9.29 -5.37 11.79
CA LEU A 113 -8.58 -5.65 10.55
C LEU A 113 -7.08 -5.46 10.77
N LYS A 114 -6.32 -6.51 10.53
CA LYS A 114 -4.86 -6.49 10.62
C LYS A 114 -4.25 -6.63 9.23
N ALA A 115 -3.31 -5.75 8.91
CA ALA A 115 -2.37 -5.93 7.81
C ALA A 115 -1.05 -6.46 8.37
N ASP A 116 -0.68 -7.67 8.01
CA ASP A 116 0.60 -8.25 8.39
C ASP A 116 1.76 -7.70 7.56
N THR A 117 2.99 -8.05 7.93
CA THR A 117 4.18 -7.71 7.15
C THR A 117 4.01 -8.16 5.69
N ALA A 118 4.33 -7.26 4.75
CA ALA A 118 4.23 -7.59 3.33
C ALA A 118 5.10 -8.80 2.96
N THR A 119 4.56 -9.70 2.16
CA THR A 119 5.29 -10.87 1.66
C THR A 119 6.43 -10.45 0.73
N ILE A 120 7.64 -10.88 1.07
CA ILE A 120 8.88 -10.21 0.63
C ILE A 120 9.33 -10.61 -0.78
N SER A 121 8.88 -11.76 -1.32
CA SER A 121 9.48 -12.34 -2.54
C SER A 121 9.46 -11.41 -3.76
N SER A 122 8.46 -10.53 -3.85
CA SER A 122 8.30 -9.57 -4.96
C SER A 122 8.23 -8.10 -4.53
N ALA A 123 8.23 -7.82 -3.21
CA ALA A 123 8.23 -6.48 -2.68
C ALA A 123 9.55 -5.75 -2.97
N LYS A 124 9.47 -4.48 -3.41
CA LYS A 124 10.63 -3.61 -3.64
C LYS A 124 10.36 -2.20 -3.12
N GLY A 125 11.41 -1.55 -2.62
CA GLY A 125 11.29 -0.27 -1.93
C GLY A 125 10.75 -0.44 -0.50
N ASN A 126 10.49 0.69 0.17
CA ASN A 126 9.85 0.67 1.48
C ASN A 126 8.32 0.55 1.30
N VAL A 127 7.79 -0.65 1.50
CA VAL A 127 6.36 -0.98 1.43
C VAL A 127 5.67 -0.76 2.78
N GLY A 128 6.12 0.21 3.58
CA GLY A 128 5.48 0.56 4.83
C GLY A 128 5.41 -0.57 5.87
N VAL A 129 4.68 -0.29 6.94
CA VAL A 129 4.46 -1.22 8.06
C VAL A 129 2.96 -1.36 8.25
N GLY A 130 2.48 -2.61 8.21
CA GLY A 130 1.09 -2.93 8.48
C GLY A 130 0.77 -2.83 9.98
N SER A 131 -0.46 -2.46 10.29
CA SER A 131 -0.98 -2.28 11.65
C SER A 131 -2.27 -3.09 11.87
N THR A 132 -2.78 -3.07 13.10
CA THR A 132 -4.13 -3.54 13.42
C THR A 132 -5.02 -2.32 13.65
N VAL A 133 -6.14 -2.25 12.93
CA VAL A 133 -7.19 -1.24 13.11
C VAL A 133 -8.39 -1.90 13.77
N GLU A 134 -8.88 -1.32 14.86
CA GLU A 134 -10.11 -1.75 15.54
C GLU A 134 -11.25 -0.79 15.22
N PHE A 135 -12.32 -1.34 14.66
CA PHE A 135 -13.56 -0.64 14.36
C PHE A 135 -14.61 -0.98 15.43
N VAL A 136 -15.09 0.04 16.14
CA VAL A 136 -16.03 -0.11 17.25
C VAL A 136 -16.90 1.14 17.38
N GLY A 137 -18.21 0.93 17.48
CA GLY A 137 -19.18 2.03 17.58
C GLY A 137 -19.04 3.02 16.42
N ALA A 138 -18.70 4.27 16.74
CA ALA A 138 -18.52 5.34 15.76
C ALA A 138 -17.11 5.38 15.13
N THR A 139 -16.15 4.61 15.64
CA THR A 139 -14.80 4.53 15.09
C THR A 139 -14.80 3.58 13.90
N LEU A 140 -14.92 4.14 12.70
CA LEU A 140 -15.03 3.38 11.45
C LEU A 140 -13.85 3.56 10.50
N THR A 141 -12.79 4.27 10.89
CA THR A 141 -11.62 4.52 10.04
C THR A 141 -10.31 4.39 10.82
N GLY A 142 -9.25 3.95 10.14
CA GLY A 142 -7.91 3.91 10.72
C GLY A 142 -6.80 3.66 9.69
N ASP A 143 -5.58 4.02 10.08
CA ASP A 143 -4.38 3.84 9.27
C ASP A 143 -3.92 2.38 9.36
N LEU A 144 -4.03 1.65 8.24
CA LEU A 144 -3.78 0.21 8.16
C LEU A 144 -2.35 -0.12 7.72
N VAL A 145 -1.76 0.69 6.84
CA VAL A 145 -0.35 0.61 6.46
C VAL A 145 0.23 2.01 6.50
N GLU A 146 1.30 2.20 7.25
CA GLU A 146 1.93 3.50 7.42
C GLU A 146 3.32 3.54 6.77
N SER A 147 3.81 4.75 6.51
CA SER A 147 5.19 5.00 6.09
C SER A 147 5.60 4.28 4.79
N ILE A 148 4.70 4.21 3.80
CA ILE A 148 5.05 3.74 2.45
C ILE A 148 6.03 4.75 1.86
N GLY A 149 7.22 4.27 1.52
CA GLY A 149 8.37 5.13 1.25
C GLY A 149 8.26 5.95 -0.03
N ALA A 150 9.07 7.01 -0.06
CA ALA A 150 9.36 7.77 -1.26
C ALA A 150 10.09 6.91 -2.32
N GLY A 151 10.10 7.40 -3.55
CA GLY A 151 10.56 6.64 -4.71
C GLY A 151 9.54 5.58 -5.10
N LEU A 152 10.01 4.46 -5.64
CA LEU A 152 9.16 3.34 -6.03
C LEU A 152 9.06 2.33 -4.88
N ALA A 153 7.85 2.20 -4.32
CA ALA A 153 7.45 1.12 -3.45
C ALA A 153 6.39 0.25 -4.15
N ARG A 154 6.62 -1.06 -4.24
CA ARG A 154 5.67 -2.00 -4.86
C ARG A 154 5.64 -3.30 -4.08
N THR A 155 4.45 -3.84 -3.86
CA THR A 155 4.26 -5.09 -3.12
C THR A 155 4.42 -6.34 -4.00
N GLY A 156 4.31 -6.19 -5.32
CA GLY A 156 4.37 -7.29 -6.30
C GLY A 156 3.01 -7.74 -6.82
N THR A 157 3.01 -8.73 -7.72
CA THR A 157 1.83 -9.19 -8.48
C THR A 157 1.50 -10.67 -8.31
N GLU A 158 2.36 -11.43 -7.62
CA GLU A 158 2.16 -12.87 -7.39
C GLU A 158 0.98 -13.14 -6.47
N ALA A 159 0.45 -14.37 -6.49
CA ALA A 159 -0.70 -14.84 -5.69
C ALA A 159 -0.73 -14.37 -4.22
N GLU A 160 0.42 -14.37 -3.56
CA GLU A 160 0.55 -14.03 -2.14
C GLU A 160 1.20 -12.66 -1.91
N ALA A 161 1.41 -11.85 -2.95
CA ALA A 161 2.03 -10.54 -2.85
C ALA A 161 1.15 -9.55 -2.07
N GLY A 162 1.77 -8.67 -1.28
CA GLY A 162 1.05 -7.67 -0.48
C GLY A 162 1.11 -7.93 1.02
N HIS A 163 0.38 -7.10 1.77
CA HIS A 163 0.16 -7.33 3.19
C HIS A 163 -0.99 -8.33 3.35
N PRO A 164 -0.77 -9.50 3.98
CA PRO A 164 -1.87 -10.40 4.32
C PRO A 164 -2.87 -9.68 5.23
N LEU A 165 -4.15 -9.81 4.91
CA LEU A 165 -5.25 -9.23 5.68
C LEU A 165 -5.91 -10.30 6.54
N THR A 166 -6.03 -10.02 7.83
CA THR A 166 -6.74 -10.88 8.79
C THR A 166 -7.89 -10.12 9.42
N TYR A 167 -9.08 -10.70 9.35
CA TYR A 167 -10.29 -10.16 9.97
C TYR A 167 -10.62 -10.93 11.23
N THR A 168 -10.97 -10.20 12.29
CA THR A 168 -11.55 -10.76 13.51
C THR A 168 -12.77 -9.95 13.89
N ALA A 169 -13.71 -10.57 14.59
CA ALA A 169 -14.92 -9.92 15.05
C ALA A 169 -15.24 -10.33 16.47
N LYS A 170 -15.81 -9.40 17.23
CA LYS A 170 -16.30 -9.64 18.59
C LYS A 170 -17.66 -8.97 18.74
N ILE A 171 -18.35 -9.41 19.79
CA ILE A 171 -19.59 -8.80 20.22
C ILE A 171 -19.36 -8.17 21.59
N ASN A 172 -19.85 -6.95 21.75
CA ASN A 172 -20.03 -6.27 23.02
C ASN A 172 -21.47 -6.51 23.49
N GLU A 173 -21.61 -7.41 24.47
CA GLU A 173 -22.91 -7.86 24.99
C GLU A 173 -23.76 -6.72 25.56
N SER A 174 -23.14 -5.74 26.22
CA SER A 174 -23.87 -4.60 26.77
C SER A 174 -24.46 -3.70 25.69
N ALA A 175 -23.78 -3.58 24.56
CA ALA A 175 -24.24 -2.78 23.43
C ALA A 175 -25.21 -3.54 22.50
N LEU A 176 -25.36 -4.87 22.64
CA LEU A 176 -26.41 -5.63 21.97
C LEU A 176 -27.82 -5.29 22.50
N ALA A 177 -27.95 -4.76 23.71
CA ALA A 177 -29.25 -4.41 24.30
C ALA A 177 -30.03 -3.39 23.45
N GLU A 178 -29.32 -2.60 22.65
CA GLU A 178 -29.90 -1.59 21.77
C GLU A 178 -30.31 -2.16 20.39
N LEU A 179 -29.96 -3.41 20.07
CA LEU A 179 -30.42 -4.07 18.85
C LEU A 179 -31.91 -4.38 18.92
N GLY A 180 -32.63 -4.14 17.82
CA GLY A 180 -34.08 -4.32 17.77
C GLY A 180 -34.87 -3.18 18.43
N GLY A 181 -34.21 -2.06 18.77
CA GLY A 181 -34.90 -0.84 19.18
C GLY A 181 -35.97 -0.42 18.16
N GLY A 182 -37.21 -0.29 18.62
CA GLY A 182 -38.37 0.04 17.78
C GLY A 182 -39.26 -1.16 17.40
N LEU A 183 -38.93 -2.37 17.82
CA LEU A 183 -39.89 -3.48 17.80
C LEU A 183 -41.07 -3.19 18.73
N ALA A 184 -42.27 -3.66 18.34
CA ALA A 184 -43.44 -3.62 19.19
C ALA A 184 -43.23 -4.51 20.44
N ASP A 185 -44.00 -4.27 21.50
CA ASP A 185 -43.97 -5.11 22.69
C ASP A 185 -44.27 -6.58 22.34
N GLY A 186 -43.43 -7.50 22.85
CA GLY A 186 -43.44 -8.92 22.46
C GLY A 186 -42.84 -9.25 21.08
N GLY A 187 -42.32 -8.25 20.35
CA GLY A 187 -41.60 -8.44 19.09
C GLY A 187 -40.23 -9.08 19.30
N PHE A 188 -39.81 -9.92 18.36
CA PHE A 188 -38.53 -10.63 18.41
C PHE A 188 -37.75 -10.42 17.11
N LEU A 189 -36.48 -10.01 17.23
CA LEU A 189 -35.58 -9.89 16.08
C LEU A 189 -35.04 -11.27 15.70
N ASN A 190 -35.66 -11.91 14.70
CA ASN A 190 -35.30 -13.27 14.28
C ASN A 190 -33.94 -13.37 13.58
N SER A 191 -33.54 -12.34 12.85
CA SER A 191 -32.24 -12.26 12.18
C SER A 191 -31.82 -10.81 11.97
N LEU A 192 -30.52 -10.59 11.82
CA LEU A 192 -29.93 -9.33 11.41
C LEU A 192 -28.89 -9.62 10.34
N ASP A 193 -29.22 -9.30 9.09
CA ASP A 193 -28.30 -9.40 7.97
C ASP A 193 -27.81 -8.01 7.62
N THR A 194 -26.51 -7.76 7.76
CA THR A 194 -25.89 -6.47 7.43
C THR A 194 -24.72 -6.71 6.49
N VAL A 195 -24.69 -5.93 5.41
CA VAL A 195 -23.54 -5.86 4.50
C VAL A 195 -22.68 -4.69 4.95
N ILE A 196 -21.39 -4.95 5.18
CA ILE A 196 -20.39 -3.93 5.55
C ILE A 196 -19.40 -3.83 4.39
N THR A 197 -19.17 -2.61 3.93
CA THR A 197 -18.17 -2.31 2.90
C THR A 197 -16.89 -1.78 3.54
N VAL A 198 -15.76 -2.42 3.24
CA VAL A 198 -14.43 -1.91 3.62
C VAL A 198 -13.84 -1.15 2.44
N THR A 199 -13.62 0.15 2.61
CA THR A 199 -12.93 0.99 1.63
C THR A 199 -11.47 1.17 2.04
N PHE A 200 -10.56 0.80 1.14
CA PHE A 200 -9.12 1.03 1.31
C PHE A 200 -8.71 2.25 0.48
N THR A 201 -7.92 3.15 1.05
CA THR A 201 -7.48 4.37 0.35
C THR A 201 -6.00 4.60 0.53
N LEU A 202 -5.27 4.68 -0.58
CA LEU A 202 -3.87 5.06 -0.62
C LEU A 202 -3.80 6.60 -0.71
N THR A 203 -3.19 7.23 0.29
CA THR A 203 -3.15 8.69 0.42
C THR A 203 -1.74 9.20 0.72
N ASP A 204 -1.46 10.43 0.33
CA ASP A 204 -0.22 11.13 0.66
C ASP A 204 -0.24 11.57 2.14
N ILE A 205 0.94 11.60 2.77
CA ILE A 205 1.16 12.10 4.14
C ILE A 205 2.25 13.17 4.20
#